data_AF-A0A358Y593-F1
#
_entry.id   AF-A0A358Y593-F1
#
_cell.length_a   1.000
_cell.length_b   1.000
_cell.length_c   1.000
_cell.angle_alpha   90.00
_cell.angle_beta   90.00
_cell.angle_gamma   90.00
#
_symmetry.space_group_name_H-M   'P 1'
#
loop_
_entity.id
_entity.type
_entity.pdbx_description
1 polymer ?
#
loop_
_entity_poly.entity_id
_entity_poly.type
_entity_poly.pdbx_seq_one_letter_code
_entity_poly.pdbx_strand_id
1 'polypeptide(L)' 'WIISSSTEGLNTIGLKPEKKYKVFNGDLECSFRQFKTYTGSLK' A
#
# COMPACT_ATOMS: atom_id res chain seq x y z
N TRP A 1 -3.29 1.23 -5.82
CA TRP A 1 -1.94 0.67 -5.64
C TRP A 1 -1.00 1.78 -5.25
N ILE A 2 -0.08 1.56 -4.31
CA ILE A 2 0.86 2.56 -3.84
C ILE A 2 2.23 1.90 -3.69
N ILE A 3 3.29 2.58 -4.17
CA ILE A 3 4.69 2.22 -3.91
C ILE A 3 5.29 3.29 -3.00
N SER A 4 6.01 2.87 -1.96
CA SER A 4 6.73 3.80 -1.08
C SER A 4 7.85 3.07 -0.35
N SER A 5 8.96 3.76 -0.11
CA SER A 5 10.04 3.33 0.79
C SER A 5 9.71 3.61 2.26
N SER A 6 8.80 4.55 2.56
CA SER A 6 8.40 4.86 3.94
C SER A 6 7.34 3.87 4.42
N THR A 7 7.74 3.04 5.38
CA THR A 7 6.80 2.14 6.06
C THR A 7 5.83 2.91 6.96
N GLU A 8 6.27 4.00 7.62
CA GLU A 8 5.35 4.83 8.41
C GLU A 8 4.29 5.48 7.52
N GLY A 9 4.68 6.06 6.39
CA GLY A 9 3.73 6.68 5.45
C GLY A 9 2.74 5.70 4.83
N LEU A 10 3.10 4.42 4.71
CA LEU A 10 2.16 3.39 4.30
C LEU A 10 1.21 2.97 5.43
N ASN A 11 1.62 3.12 6.69
CA ASN A 11 0.79 2.77 7.85
C ASN A 11 -0.23 3.89 8.17
N THR A 12 0.07 5.15 7.83
CA THR A 12 -0.86 6.28 8.01
C THR A 12 -2.07 6.24 7.07
N ILE A 13 -2.05 5.41 6.02
CA ILE A 13 -3.18 5.21 5.10
C ILE A 13 -4.42 4.68 5.83
N GLY A 14 -4.24 3.98 6.96
CA GLY A 14 -5.36 3.51 7.79
C GLY A 14 -6.19 2.37 7.18
N LEU A 15 -5.75 1.81 6.05
CA LEU A 15 -6.37 0.64 5.41
C LEU A 15 -5.44 -0.56 5.48
N LYS A 16 -6.01 -1.76 5.64
CA LYS A 16 -5.24 -3.01 5.52
C LYS A 16 -4.93 -3.28 4.03
N PRO A 17 -3.67 -3.50 3.66
CA PRO A 17 -3.33 -3.86 2.29
C PRO A 17 -3.82 -5.28 1.96
N GLU A 18 -4.40 -5.46 0.78
CA GLU A 18 -4.82 -6.77 0.26
C GLU A 18 -3.62 -7.56 -0.26
N LYS A 19 -2.67 -6.85 -0.87
CA LYS A 19 -1.40 -7.42 -1.38
C LYS A 19 -0.24 -6.53 -0.97
N LYS A 20 0.89 -7.15 -0.64
CA LYS A 20 2.13 -6.48 -0.26
C LYS A 20 3.30 -7.20 -0.91
N TYR A 21 4.06 -6.47 -1.73
CA TYR A 21 5.29 -6.94 -2.34
C TYR A 21 6.46 -6.09 -1.87
N LYS A 22 7.58 -6.73 -1.56
CA LYS A 22 8.88 -6.06 -1.42
C LYS A 22 9.44 -5.87 -2.82
N VAL A 23 9.74 -4.63 -3.16
CA VAL A 23 10.26 -4.24 -4.48
C VAL A 23 11.43 -3.30 -4.28
N PHE A 24 12.23 -3.11 -5.33
CA PHE A 24 13.40 -2.25 -5.28
C PHE A 24 13.28 -1.21 -6.39
N ASN A 25 13.39 0.07 -6.03
CA ASN A 25 13.43 1.19 -6.97
C ASN A 25 14.90 1.62 -7.14
N GLY A 26 15.64 0.87 -7.96
CA GLY A 26 17.10 0.88 -7.91
C GLY A 26 17.58 0.26 -6.60
N ASP A 27 18.52 0.91 -5.92
CA ASP A 27 19.06 0.41 -4.64
C ASP A 27 18.15 0.69 -3.44
N LEU A 28 17.01 1.36 -3.65
CA LEU A 28 16.07 1.72 -2.59
C LEU A 28 15.01 0.62 -2.39
N GLU A 29 15.02 -0.03 -1.23
CA GLU A 29 13.96 -0.95 -0.81
C GLU A 29 12.63 -0.22 -0.63
N CYS A 30 11.59 -0.73 -1.28
CA CYS A 30 10.24 -0.20 -1.26
C CYS A 30 9.21 -1.29 -0.99
N SER A 31 8.00 -0.88 -0.63
CA SER A 31 6.83 -1.75 -0.54
C SER A 31 5.78 -1.32 -1.56
N PHE A 32 5.38 -2.25 -2.42
CA PHE A 32 4.27 -2.07 -3.36
C PHE A 32 3.01 -2.72 -2.77
N ARG A 33 2.01 -1.91 -2.44
CA ARG A 33 0.80 -2.33 -1.72
C ARG A 33 -0.46 -2.06 -2.53
N GLN A 34 -1.35 -3.05 -2.57
CA GLN A 34 -2.72 -2.87 -3.05
C GLN A 34 -3.62 -2.59 -1.85
N PHE A 35 -4.44 -1.54 -1.95
CA PHE A 35 -5.51 -1.27 -1.01
C PHE A 35 -6.84 -1.41 -1.75
N LYS A 36 -7.76 -2.18 -1.18
CA LYS A 36 -9.13 -2.29 -1.68
C LYS A 36 -9.97 -1.28 -0.92
N THR A 37 -10.61 -0.37 -1.65
CA THR A 37 -11.59 0.54 -1.07
C THR A 37 -12.96 -0.11 -1.10
N TYR A 38 -13.84 0.34 -0.23
CA TYR A 38 -15.25 0.01 -0.32
C TYR A 38 -15.79 0.51 -1.67
N THR A 39 -16.42 -0.36 -2.44
CA THR A 39 -16.99 -0.03 -3.76
C THR A 39 -18.28 0.79 -3.66
N GLY A 40 -18.86 0.88 -2.45
CA GLY A 40 -20.20 1.40 -2.25
C GLY A 40 -21.26 0.29 -2.32
N SER A 41 -22.14 0.27 -1.33
CA SER A 41 -23.56 -0.11 -1.37
C SER A 41 -24.15 0.10 0.04
N LEU A 42 -24.29 1.36 0.44
CA LEU A 42 -25.18 1.71 1.54
C LEU A 42 -26.61 1.55 1.01
N LYS A 43 -27.20 0.38 1.24
CA LYS A 43 -28.63 0.17 1.21
C LYS A 43 -29.09 -0.12 2.63
#